data_AF-A0A452XUK6-F1
#
_entry.id   AF-A0A452XUK6-F1
#
_cell.length_a   1.000
_cell.length_b   1.000
_cell.length_c   1.000
_cell.angle_alpha   90.00
_cell.angle_beta   90.00
_cell.angle_gamma   90.00
#
_symmetry.space_group_name_H-M   'P 1'
#
loop_
_entity.id
_entity.type
_entity.pdbx_description
1 polymer ?
#
loop_
_entity_poly.entity_id
_entity_poly.type
_entity_poly.pdbx_seq_one_letter_code
_entity_poly.pdbx_strand_id
1 'polypeptide(L)'
;DEYEGSDQEGDQKAHEIANGSEPNVKKSDRRLKEKARKQREIEISALEERALQKDIPQTPDEFEKLVRTSPNSSFVWIKYMAFLLDLADVEKARSVAERALRTINIREEEEKLNVWVAYFNLENEYGSPREDAVKKIFQRALQYCDPKKVHLALLGMYERTKQNELADELFDRMTKRFKTSCKIWLRRIQFSLTQGKDVEYIKSVVNRALLSLPQNKRIKFLTQTAILEFKCGVAEEGRSRFELILREYPKRTDIWSVYLDQEIRLGDTEIIRALFDRVTCLSLPPRKMKVWLILCVFYSKLKSHLSLPLLSVLPCISLASIYSLSPWDY
;
A
#
# COMPACT_ATOMS: atom_id res chain seq x y z
N ASP A 1 -13.49 64.42 -21.32
CA ASP A 1 -14.28 64.10 -22.51
C ASP A 1 -14.77 62.67 -22.44
N GLU A 2 -16.03 62.55 -22.04
CA GLU A 2 -16.87 61.35 -22.15
C GLU A 2 -17.35 61.14 -23.61
N TYR A 3 -18.06 60.02 -23.81
CA TYR A 3 -18.94 59.60 -24.94
C TYR A 3 -18.32 58.66 -25.99
N GLU A 4 -18.62 57.35 -25.92
CA GLU A 4 -19.72 56.58 -26.59
C GLU A 4 -19.32 56.15 -28.02
N GLY A 5 -19.53 54.95 -28.56
CA GLY A 5 -20.20 53.70 -28.18
C GLY A 5 -20.40 52.85 -29.46
N SER A 6 -20.62 51.52 -29.31
CA SER A 6 -21.31 50.60 -30.27
C SER A 6 -20.63 50.30 -31.63
N ASP A 7 -20.64 49.11 -32.27
CA ASP A 7 -21.07 47.73 -32.00
C ASP A 7 -20.52 46.79 -33.10
N GLN A 8 -20.43 45.50 -32.75
CA GLN A 8 -20.69 44.27 -33.55
C GLN A 8 -19.75 43.72 -34.66
N GLU A 9 -19.25 42.53 -34.32
CA GLU A 9 -19.29 41.22 -35.03
C GLU A 9 -18.57 41.00 -36.37
N GLY A 10 -17.67 40.01 -36.34
CA GLY A 10 -17.05 39.37 -37.50
C GLY A 10 -16.18 38.18 -37.06
N ASP A 11 -16.84 37.06 -36.76
CA ASP A 11 -16.24 35.75 -36.49
C ASP A 11 -15.38 35.27 -37.67
N GLN A 12 -14.11 34.92 -37.43
CA GLN A 12 -13.48 33.77 -38.07
C GLN A 12 -12.19 33.32 -37.39
N LYS A 13 -12.32 32.16 -36.74
CA LYS A 13 -11.31 31.24 -36.23
C LYS A 13 -10.07 31.09 -37.14
N ALA A 14 -8.89 31.18 -36.52
CA ALA A 14 -7.73 30.35 -36.86
C ALA A 14 -7.14 29.75 -35.58
N HIS A 15 -6.93 28.44 -35.62
CA HIS A 15 -6.89 27.53 -34.50
C HIS A 15 -5.42 27.18 -34.19
N GLU A 16 -4.77 27.84 -33.24
CA GLU A 16 -3.49 27.38 -32.70
C GLU A 16 -3.73 26.45 -31.50
N ILE A 17 -3.49 25.16 -31.72
CA ILE A 17 -3.61 24.10 -30.72
C ILE A 17 -2.39 24.16 -29.81
N ALA A 18 -2.53 24.83 -28.67
CA ALA A 18 -1.67 24.69 -27.52
C ALA A 18 -2.47 24.09 -26.35
N ASN A 19 -2.21 22.82 -26.02
CA ASN A 19 -2.10 22.27 -24.65
C ASN A 19 -2.37 20.76 -24.58
N GLY A 20 -1.59 20.07 -23.73
CA GLY A 20 -2.06 18.78 -23.19
C GLY A 20 -1.04 17.80 -22.60
N SER A 21 0.13 18.19 -22.05
CA SER A 21 1.08 17.19 -21.51
C SER A 21 1.76 17.54 -20.18
N GLU A 22 1.50 18.68 -19.55
CA GLU A 22 2.28 19.09 -18.36
C GLU A 22 1.89 18.50 -16.99
N PRO A 23 0.62 18.19 -16.65
CA PRO A 23 0.29 17.79 -15.28
C PRO A 23 0.66 16.34 -14.95
N ASN A 24 0.72 15.47 -15.96
CA ASN A 24 0.97 14.04 -15.77
C ASN A 24 2.47 13.73 -15.64
N VAL A 25 3.31 14.46 -16.37
CA VAL A 25 4.79 14.33 -16.33
C VAL A 25 5.32 14.74 -14.96
N LYS A 26 4.88 15.87 -14.41
CA LYS A 26 5.30 16.36 -13.07
C LYS A 26 4.95 15.38 -11.94
N LYS A 27 3.82 14.67 -12.05
CA LYS A 27 3.39 13.66 -11.07
C LYS A 27 4.19 12.36 -11.18
N SER A 28 4.61 11.99 -12.39
CA SER A 28 5.49 10.84 -12.63
C SER A 28 6.91 11.11 -12.13
N ASP A 29 7.44 12.30 -12.39
CA ASP A 29 8.79 12.73 -11.98
C ASP A 29 8.92 12.82 -10.45
N ARG A 30 7.90 13.35 -9.76
CA ARG A 30 7.87 13.33 -8.28
C ARG A 30 7.89 11.91 -7.70
N ARG A 31 7.17 10.97 -8.32
CA ARG A 31 7.15 9.56 -7.89
C ARG A 31 8.47 8.86 -8.16
N LEU A 32 9.11 9.16 -9.29
CA LEU A 32 10.43 8.62 -9.62
C LEU A 32 11.51 9.17 -8.67
N LYS A 33 11.44 10.46 -8.32
CA LYS A 33 12.31 11.08 -7.30
C LYS A 33 12.09 10.48 -5.91
N GLU A 34 10.84 10.21 -5.52
CA GLU A 34 10.51 9.56 -4.25
C GLU A 34 11.01 8.11 -4.20
N LYS A 35 10.84 7.35 -5.30
CA LYS A 35 11.40 5.99 -5.42
C LYS A 35 12.93 5.99 -5.42
N ALA A 36 13.56 6.95 -6.11
CA ALA A 36 15.01 7.10 -6.10
C ALA A 36 15.53 7.52 -4.71
N ARG A 37 14.80 8.34 -3.96
CA ARG A 37 15.14 8.67 -2.58
C ARG A 37 15.07 7.43 -1.69
N LYS A 38 13.96 6.68 -1.75
CA LYS A 38 13.80 5.43 -0.99
C LYS A 38 14.85 4.39 -1.35
N GLN A 39 15.18 4.27 -2.63
CA GLN A 39 16.21 3.35 -3.10
C GLN A 39 17.60 3.76 -2.61
N ARG A 40 17.90 5.06 -2.62
CA ARG A 40 19.13 5.60 -2.02
C ARG A 40 19.15 5.42 -0.51
N GLU A 41 18.03 5.55 0.17
CA GLU A 41 17.90 5.36 1.62
C GLU A 41 18.06 3.88 1.99
N ILE A 42 17.50 2.95 1.19
CA ILE A 42 17.74 1.51 1.31
C ILE A 42 19.19 1.16 1.02
N GLU A 43 19.79 1.78 0.00
CA GLU A 43 21.21 1.58 -0.34
C GLU A 43 22.12 2.15 0.74
N ILE A 44 21.81 3.33 1.30
CA ILE A 44 22.52 3.94 2.43
C ILE A 44 22.34 3.08 3.67
N SER A 45 21.13 2.64 3.98
CA SER A 45 20.84 1.74 5.10
C SER A 45 21.53 0.39 4.94
N ALA A 46 21.58 -0.17 3.73
CA ALA A 46 22.29 -1.41 3.43
C ALA A 46 23.82 -1.24 3.46
N LEU A 47 24.33 -0.06 3.09
CA LEU A 47 25.73 0.31 3.22
C LEU A 47 26.11 0.55 4.69
N GLU A 48 25.24 1.18 5.47
CA GLU A 48 25.36 1.36 6.92
C GLU A 48 25.30 -0.01 7.62
N GLU A 49 24.36 -0.88 7.27
CA GLU A 49 24.23 -2.25 7.78
C GLU A 49 25.45 -3.11 7.42
N ARG A 50 25.96 -2.99 6.19
CA ARG A 50 27.18 -3.69 5.74
C ARG A 50 28.46 -3.12 6.37
N ALA A 51 28.50 -1.83 6.66
CA ALA A 51 29.58 -1.22 7.43
C ALA A 51 29.54 -1.67 8.90
N LEU A 52 28.34 -1.80 9.48
CA LEU A 52 28.13 -2.30 10.84
C LEU A 52 28.34 -3.80 10.97
N GLN A 53 28.16 -4.61 9.92
CA GLN A 53 28.51 -6.05 9.97
C GLN A 53 30.02 -6.30 10.09
N LYS A 54 30.88 -5.34 9.76
CA LYS A 54 32.33 -5.44 9.95
C LYS A 54 32.79 -5.06 11.36
N ASP A 55 32.08 -4.16 12.03
CA ASP A 55 32.33 -3.72 13.41
C ASP A 55 30.97 -3.36 14.07
N ILE A 56 30.28 -4.34 14.63
CA ILE A 56 29.04 -4.10 15.39
C ILE A 56 29.46 -3.43 16.70
N PRO A 57 29.02 -2.20 16.99
CA PRO A 57 29.39 -1.50 18.21
C PRO A 57 29.02 -2.32 19.43
N GLN A 58 29.99 -2.60 20.29
CA GLN A 58 29.79 -3.41 21.51
C GLN A 58 29.68 -2.54 22.76
N THR A 59 30.03 -1.26 22.67
CA THR A 59 30.05 -0.35 23.82
C THR A 59 29.12 0.85 23.62
N PRO A 60 28.56 1.41 24.71
CA PRO A 60 27.79 2.65 24.64
C PRO A 60 28.56 3.81 23.97
N ASP A 61 29.87 3.91 24.21
CA ASP A 61 30.71 4.97 23.67
C ASP A 61 30.87 4.91 22.14
N GLU A 62 30.93 3.69 21.58
CA GLU A 62 30.95 3.49 20.13
C GLU A 62 29.62 3.92 19.49
N PHE A 63 28.49 3.62 20.14
CA PHE A 63 27.18 4.11 19.70
C PHE A 63 27.06 5.63 19.79
N GLU A 64 27.59 6.26 20.84
CA GLU A 64 27.63 7.73 20.96
C GLU A 64 28.44 8.37 19.83
N LYS A 65 29.57 7.76 19.44
CA LYS A 65 30.38 8.22 18.29
C LYS A 65 29.62 8.09 16.96
N LEU A 66 28.91 6.98 16.77
CA LEU A 66 28.11 6.73 15.56
C LEU A 66 26.95 7.71 15.43
N VAL A 67 26.21 7.94 16.51
CA VAL A 67 25.12 8.91 16.56
C VAL A 67 25.59 10.33 16.25
N ARG A 68 26.81 10.71 16.69
CA ARG A 68 27.40 12.02 16.34
C ARG A 68 27.78 12.11 14.87
N THR A 69 28.21 11.00 14.27
CA THR A 69 28.64 10.95 12.87
C THR A 69 27.43 10.95 11.93
N SER A 70 26.38 10.21 12.28
CA SER A 70 25.16 10.03 11.50
C SER A 70 23.90 10.38 12.30
N PRO A 71 23.69 11.67 12.68
CA PRO A 71 22.62 12.07 13.59
C PRO A 71 21.20 11.90 13.03
N ASN A 72 21.06 11.84 11.70
CA ASN A 72 19.76 11.68 11.03
C ASN A 72 19.38 10.22 10.73
N SER A 73 20.28 9.25 10.94
CA SER A 73 20.00 7.84 10.64
C SER A 73 19.22 7.21 11.80
N SER A 74 17.92 6.96 11.60
CA SER A 74 17.08 6.26 12.58
C SER A 74 17.60 4.86 12.86
N PHE A 75 18.25 4.22 11.89
CA PHE A 75 18.83 2.90 12.05
C PHE A 75 19.85 2.84 13.18
N VAL A 76 20.79 3.80 13.20
CA VAL A 76 21.82 3.89 14.25
C VAL A 76 21.19 4.11 15.63
N TRP A 77 20.20 5.01 15.71
CA TRP A 77 19.47 5.28 16.96
C TRP A 77 18.70 4.06 17.47
N ILE A 78 18.01 3.34 16.58
CA ILE A 78 17.23 2.15 16.93
C ILE A 78 18.15 1.00 17.36
N LYS A 79 19.31 0.82 16.71
CA LYS A 79 20.32 -0.16 17.14
C LYS A 79 20.88 0.17 18.52
N TYR A 80 21.12 1.45 18.81
CA TYR A 80 21.57 1.84 20.14
C TYR A 80 20.50 1.58 21.21
N MET A 81 19.23 1.89 20.91
CA MET A 81 18.11 1.53 21.80
C MET A 81 18.05 0.01 22.04
N ALA A 82 18.15 -0.80 20.98
CA ALA A 82 18.11 -2.26 21.09
C ALA A 82 19.25 -2.79 21.98
N PHE A 83 20.48 -2.29 21.79
CA PHE A 83 21.62 -2.64 22.64
C PHE A 83 21.36 -2.33 24.13
N LEU A 84 20.75 -1.18 24.44
CA LEU A 84 20.40 -0.83 25.82
C LEU A 84 19.29 -1.73 26.39
N LEU A 85 18.35 -2.18 25.54
CA LEU A 85 17.33 -3.15 25.93
C LEU A 85 17.94 -4.53 26.21
N ASP A 86 18.95 -4.96 25.45
CA ASP A 86 19.70 -6.21 25.71
C ASP A 86 20.43 -6.17 27.07
N LEU A 87 20.83 -4.97 27.52
CA LEU A 87 21.38 -4.73 28.86
C LEU A 87 20.31 -4.54 29.95
N ALA A 88 19.02 -4.70 29.61
CA ALA A 88 17.87 -4.44 30.46
C ALA A 88 17.75 -2.99 30.99
N ASP A 89 18.42 -2.03 30.36
CA ASP A 89 18.37 -0.61 30.73
C ASP A 89 17.31 0.14 29.90
N VAL A 90 16.05 -0.13 30.25
CA VAL A 90 14.88 0.42 29.55
C VAL A 90 14.83 1.95 29.66
N GLU A 91 15.22 2.51 30.80
CA GLU A 91 15.14 3.96 31.01
C GLU A 91 16.17 4.71 30.17
N LYS A 92 17.40 4.19 30.05
CA LYS A 92 18.34 4.76 29.09
C LYS A 92 17.84 4.60 27.66
N ALA A 93 17.24 3.48 27.29
CA ALA A 93 16.67 3.29 25.96
C ALA A 93 15.57 4.33 25.65
N ARG A 94 14.70 4.68 26.62
CA ARG A 94 13.75 5.80 26.49
C ARG A 94 14.46 7.14 26.29
N SER A 95 15.51 7.41 27.07
CA SER A 95 16.27 8.65 26.96
C SER A 95 16.93 8.80 25.58
N VAL A 96 17.41 7.70 25.00
CA VAL A 96 17.99 7.65 23.66
C VAL A 96 16.92 7.89 22.59
N ALA A 97 15.73 7.30 22.73
CA ALA A 97 14.61 7.55 21.82
C ALA A 97 14.19 9.03 21.83
N GLU A 98 14.07 9.64 23.01
CA GLU A 98 13.77 11.08 23.16
C GLU A 98 14.85 11.96 22.53
N ARG A 99 16.12 11.58 22.71
CA ARG A 99 17.25 12.31 22.12
C ARG A 99 17.23 12.19 20.59
N ALA A 100 16.98 11.00 20.05
CA ALA A 100 16.82 10.78 18.61
C ALA A 100 15.72 11.68 18.01
N LEU A 101 14.55 11.75 18.64
CA LEU A 101 13.43 12.58 18.18
C LEU A 101 13.74 14.08 18.15
N ARG A 102 14.60 14.55 19.07
CA ARG A 102 15.09 15.93 19.12
C ARG A 102 16.21 16.21 18.12
N THR A 103 17.12 15.24 17.93
CA THR A 103 18.32 15.41 17.10
C THR A 103 18.03 15.25 15.61
N ILE A 104 17.19 14.29 15.21
CA ILE A 104 16.86 14.07 13.80
C ILE A 104 16.16 15.30 13.23
N ASN A 105 16.56 15.71 12.03
CA ASN A 105 15.97 16.86 11.35
C ASN A 105 14.47 16.64 11.07
N ILE A 106 13.65 17.67 11.29
CA ILE A 106 12.20 17.61 11.03
C ILE A 106 11.84 17.33 9.56
N ARG A 107 12.76 17.64 8.63
CA ARG A 107 12.60 17.32 7.20
C ARG A 107 12.65 15.81 6.92
N GLU A 108 13.32 15.05 7.77
CA GLU A 108 13.42 13.59 7.67
C GLU A 108 12.24 12.93 8.41
N GLU A 109 11.04 13.11 7.86
CA GLU A 109 9.81 12.56 8.43
C GLU A 109 9.82 11.03 8.55
N GLU A 110 10.45 10.34 7.59
CA GLU A 110 10.53 8.87 7.56
C GLU A 110 11.43 8.35 8.68
N GLU A 111 12.62 8.93 8.84
CA GLU A 111 13.54 8.64 9.93
C GLU A 111 12.90 8.88 11.31
N LYS A 112 12.20 10.02 11.49
CA LYS A 112 11.46 10.27 12.74
C LYS A 112 10.36 9.25 12.98
N LEU A 113 9.61 8.87 11.94
CA LEU A 113 8.56 7.87 12.08
C LEU A 113 9.13 6.51 12.49
N ASN A 114 10.28 6.11 11.96
CA ASN A 114 10.96 4.88 12.34
C ASN A 114 11.33 4.87 13.83
N VAL A 115 11.86 5.99 14.34
CA VAL A 115 12.13 6.14 15.78
C VAL A 115 10.83 6.05 16.60
N TRP A 116 9.74 6.69 16.17
CA TRP A 116 8.44 6.55 16.85
C TRP A 116 7.95 5.09 16.87
N VAL A 117 8.12 4.34 15.77
CA VAL A 117 7.74 2.92 15.70
C VAL A 117 8.55 2.11 16.72
N ALA A 118 9.87 2.33 16.78
CA ALA A 118 10.73 1.68 17.76
C ALA A 118 10.32 2.06 19.19
N TYR A 119 9.97 3.32 19.42
CA TYR A 119 9.52 3.80 20.72
C TYR A 119 8.16 3.20 21.13
N PHE A 120 7.23 3.03 20.18
CA PHE A 120 5.98 2.30 20.43
C PHE A 120 6.24 0.85 20.84
N ASN A 121 7.15 0.15 20.14
CA ASN A 121 7.50 -1.22 20.49
C ASN A 121 8.08 -1.29 21.91
N LEU A 122 8.98 -0.36 22.27
CA LEU A 122 9.58 -0.27 23.60
C LEU A 122 8.51 -0.07 24.69
N GLU A 123 7.60 0.89 24.53
CA GLU A 123 6.54 1.12 25.53
C GLU A 123 5.49 0.01 25.55
N ASN A 124 5.26 -0.64 24.42
CA ASN A 124 4.36 -1.78 24.37
C ASN A 124 4.95 -2.99 25.13
N GLU A 125 6.27 -3.15 25.15
CA GLU A 125 6.92 -4.27 25.83
C GLU A 125 7.16 -3.98 27.31
N TYR A 126 7.68 -2.79 27.63
CA TYR A 126 8.17 -2.44 28.97
C TYR A 126 7.40 -1.31 29.68
N GLY A 127 6.38 -0.74 29.05
CA GLY A 127 5.57 0.33 29.65
C GLY A 127 4.58 -0.20 30.70
N SER A 128 4.29 0.60 31.73
CA SER A 128 3.35 0.27 32.80
C SER A 128 2.45 1.46 33.20
N PRO A 129 1.11 1.36 33.11
CA PRO A 129 0.37 0.35 32.33
C PRO A 129 0.70 0.48 30.83
N ARG A 130 0.91 -0.68 30.18
CA ARG A 130 1.30 -0.78 28.76
C ARG A 130 0.47 0.13 27.84
N GLU A 131 -0.85 0.02 27.95
CA GLU A 131 -1.75 0.77 27.08
C GLU A 131 -1.62 2.28 27.25
N ASP A 132 -1.46 2.75 28.49
CA ASP A 132 -1.36 4.17 28.79
C ASP A 132 -0.02 4.74 28.32
N ALA A 133 1.06 3.97 28.46
CA ALA A 133 2.37 4.32 27.93
C ALA A 133 2.31 4.48 26.40
N VAL A 134 1.76 3.48 25.69
CA VAL A 134 1.59 3.53 24.23
C VAL A 134 0.66 4.67 23.82
N LYS A 135 -0.47 4.89 24.52
CA LYS A 135 -1.41 5.99 24.24
C LYS A 135 -0.73 7.36 24.37
N LYS A 136 0.10 7.58 25.41
CA LYS A 136 0.85 8.83 25.62
C LYS A 136 1.83 9.10 24.48
N ILE A 137 2.66 8.12 24.10
CA ILE A 137 3.60 8.26 22.99
C ILE A 137 2.84 8.45 21.67
N PHE A 138 1.72 7.76 21.48
CA PHE A 138 0.90 7.89 20.27
C PHE A 138 0.33 9.30 20.12
N GLN A 139 -0.23 9.87 21.19
CA GLN A 139 -0.72 11.26 21.18
C GLN A 139 0.39 12.26 20.88
N ARG A 140 1.61 12.04 21.39
CA ARG A 140 2.77 12.88 21.08
C ARG A 140 3.18 12.74 19.61
N ALA A 141 3.28 11.53 19.08
CA ALA A 141 3.64 11.28 17.69
C ALA A 141 2.69 11.98 16.70
N LEU A 142 1.38 12.04 17.02
CA LEU A 142 0.37 12.74 16.21
C LEU A 142 0.60 14.26 16.09
N GLN A 143 1.39 14.88 16.98
CA GLN A 143 1.72 16.31 16.92
C GLN A 143 2.84 16.61 15.93
N TYR A 144 3.71 15.64 15.66
CA TYR A 144 4.91 15.84 14.84
C TYR A 144 4.85 15.17 13.48
N CYS A 145 4.05 14.10 13.34
CA CYS A 145 4.00 13.28 12.14
C CYS A 145 2.60 13.26 11.52
N ASP A 146 2.51 12.90 10.23
CA ASP A 146 1.22 12.73 9.56
C ASP A 146 0.32 11.75 10.33
N PRO A 147 -0.90 12.17 10.73
CA PRO A 147 -1.77 11.35 11.55
C PRO A 147 -2.01 9.96 10.96
N LYS A 148 -2.21 9.86 9.64
CA LYS A 148 -2.52 8.58 8.99
C LYS A 148 -1.32 7.63 9.01
N LYS A 149 -0.10 8.12 8.77
CA LYS A 149 1.13 7.31 8.89
C LYS A 149 1.30 6.78 10.32
N VAL A 150 1.11 7.62 11.34
CA VAL A 150 1.26 7.21 12.75
C VAL A 150 0.23 6.15 13.15
N HIS A 151 -1.04 6.28 12.72
CA HIS A 151 -2.05 5.25 13.01
C HIS A 151 -1.71 3.91 12.33
N LEU A 152 -1.20 3.95 11.09
CA LEU A 152 -0.76 2.73 10.38
C LEU A 152 0.46 2.09 11.04
N ALA A 153 1.40 2.89 11.54
CA ALA A 153 2.56 2.42 12.28
C ALA A 153 2.15 1.71 13.59
N LEU A 154 1.26 2.34 14.37
CA LEU A 154 0.72 1.75 15.59
C LEU A 154 -0.05 0.46 15.30
N LEU A 155 -0.86 0.43 14.23
CA LEU A 155 -1.54 -0.77 13.80
C LEU A 155 -0.54 -1.90 13.47
N GLY A 156 0.50 -1.60 12.70
CA GLY A 156 1.52 -2.59 12.34
C GLY A 156 2.24 -3.16 13.56
N MET A 157 2.38 -2.39 14.64
CA MET A 157 2.84 -2.91 15.92
C MET A 157 1.84 -3.90 16.53
N TYR A 158 0.56 -3.53 16.66
CA TYR A 158 -0.45 -4.43 17.23
C TYR A 158 -0.62 -5.72 16.42
N GLU A 159 -0.50 -5.66 15.09
CA GLU A 159 -0.50 -6.84 14.21
C GLU A 159 0.67 -7.78 14.53
N ARG A 160 1.88 -7.23 14.72
CA ARG A 160 3.09 -8.02 15.06
C ARG A 160 3.01 -8.63 16.46
N THR A 161 2.48 -7.89 17.43
CA THR A 161 2.36 -8.33 18.83
C THR A 161 1.11 -9.16 19.11
N LYS A 162 0.30 -9.45 18.07
CA LYS A 162 -0.95 -10.22 18.12
C LYS A 162 -2.00 -9.66 19.09
N GLN A 163 -1.96 -8.35 19.34
CA GLN A 163 -2.95 -7.65 20.19
C GLN A 163 -4.20 -7.31 19.37
N ASN A 164 -4.98 -8.35 19.06
CA ASN A 164 -6.11 -8.29 18.12
C ASN A 164 -7.22 -7.32 18.54
N GLU A 165 -7.54 -7.26 19.83
CA GLU A 165 -8.61 -6.41 20.37
C GLU A 165 -8.26 -4.92 20.21
N LEU A 166 -7.05 -4.54 20.63
CA LEU A 166 -6.55 -3.17 20.50
C LEU A 166 -6.42 -2.73 19.03
N ALA A 167 -5.99 -3.65 18.16
CA ALA A 167 -5.98 -3.42 16.71
C ALA A 167 -7.40 -3.19 16.18
N ASP A 168 -8.38 -3.98 16.62
CA ASP A 168 -9.77 -3.85 16.19
C ASP A 168 -10.37 -2.50 16.57
N GLU A 169 -10.14 -2.04 17.80
CA GLU A 169 -10.57 -0.72 18.26
C GLU A 169 -9.88 0.41 17.49
N LEU A 170 -8.58 0.27 17.22
CA LEU A 170 -7.83 1.27 16.47
C LEU A 170 -8.37 1.39 15.05
N PHE A 171 -8.72 0.28 14.41
CA PHE A 171 -9.40 0.28 13.12
C PHE A 171 -10.76 0.99 13.15
N ASP A 172 -11.56 0.79 14.19
CA ASP A 172 -12.84 1.49 14.32
C ASP A 172 -12.65 3.01 14.49
N ARG A 173 -11.61 3.44 15.22
CA ARG A 173 -11.23 4.86 15.27
C ARG A 173 -10.73 5.38 13.92
N MET A 174 -9.91 4.60 13.21
CA MET A 174 -9.36 4.98 11.91
C MET A 174 -10.42 5.07 10.81
N THR A 175 -11.37 4.15 10.76
CA THR A 175 -12.46 4.16 9.76
C THR A 175 -13.38 5.35 9.95
N LYS A 176 -13.63 5.79 11.18
CA LYS A 176 -14.35 7.03 11.50
C LYS A 176 -13.58 8.28 11.09
N ARG A 177 -12.30 8.38 11.47
CA ARG A 177 -11.45 9.56 11.22
C ARG A 177 -11.08 9.72 9.74
N PHE A 178 -10.83 8.61 9.05
CA PHE A 178 -10.32 8.59 7.67
C PHE A 178 -11.28 7.87 6.71
N LYS A 179 -12.58 8.15 6.85
CA LYS A 179 -13.68 7.49 6.11
C LYS A 179 -13.53 7.48 4.58
N THR A 180 -12.85 8.47 4.00
CA THR A 180 -12.65 8.60 2.54
C THR A 180 -11.41 7.85 2.01
N SER A 181 -10.64 7.21 2.89
CA SER A 181 -9.37 6.56 2.55
C SER A 181 -9.56 5.08 2.25
N CYS A 182 -9.55 4.73 0.96
CA CYS A 182 -9.59 3.35 0.47
C CYS A 182 -8.54 2.44 1.12
N LYS A 183 -7.31 2.93 1.35
CA LYS A 183 -6.21 2.17 1.99
C LYS A 183 -6.59 1.64 3.38
N ILE A 184 -7.36 2.40 4.15
CA ILE A 184 -7.70 2.03 5.54
C ILE A 184 -8.80 0.97 5.55
N TRP A 185 -9.82 1.13 4.70
CA TRP A 185 -10.86 0.11 4.52
C TRP A 185 -10.29 -1.22 4.02
N LEU A 186 -9.36 -1.18 3.05
CA LEU A 186 -8.69 -2.38 2.56
C LEU A 186 -7.88 -3.07 3.67
N ARG A 187 -7.12 -2.31 4.47
CA ARG A 187 -6.38 -2.89 5.61
C ARG A 187 -7.33 -3.49 6.67
N ARG A 188 -8.48 -2.86 6.96
CA ARG A 188 -9.49 -3.42 7.87
C ARG A 188 -10.06 -4.74 7.35
N ILE A 189 -10.37 -4.82 6.06
CA ILE A 189 -10.88 -6.05 5.43
C ILE A 189 -9.81 -7.14 5.46
N GLN A 190 -8.58 -6.82 5.06
CA GLN A 190 -7.45 -7.75 5.10
C GLN A 190 -7.25 -8.30 6.53
N PHE A 191 -7.25 -7.43 7.54
CA PHE A 191 -7.14 -7.85 8.93
C PHE A 191 -8.28 -8.77 9.36
N SER A 192 -9.52 -8.44 8.99
CA SER A 192 -10.70 -9.26 9.32
C SER A 192 -10.66 -10.63 8.64
N LEU A 193 -10.16 -10.69 7.40
CA LEU A 193 -9.95 -11.93 6.65
C LEU A 193 -8.85 -12.79 7.29
N THR A 194 -7.72 -12.19 7.69
CA THR A 194 -6.63 -12.91 8.37
C THR A 194 -7.06 -13.48 9.72
N GLN A 195 -7.97 -12.80 10.42
CA GLN A 195 -8.57 -13.30 11.66
C GLN A 195 -9.61 -14.41 11.45
N GLY A 196 -10.01 -14.70 10.21
CA GLY A 196 -11.05 -15.68 9.91
C GLY A 196 -12.45 -15.24 10.37
N LYS A 197 -12.73 -13.93 10.41
CA LYS A 197 -14.07 -13.44 10.75
C LYS A 197 -15.10 -13.84 9.70
N ASP A 198 -16.37 -13.91 10.13
CA ASP A 198 -17.49 -14.31 9.29
C ASP A 198 -17.60 -13.48 8.00
N VAL A 199 -18.00 -14.15 6.92
CA VAL A 199 -18.22 -13.52 5.61
C VAL A 199 -19.24 -12.38 5.70
N GLU A 200 -20.27 -12.53 6.53
CA GLU A 200 -21.30 -11.50 6.72
C GLU A 200 -20.73 -10.25 7.39
N TYR A 201 -19.82 -10.41 8.35
CA TYR A 201 -19.11 -9.29 8.96
C TYR A 201 -18.31 -8.52 7.89
N ILE A 202 -17.59 -9.22 7.03
CA ILE A 202 -16.80 -8.61 5.94
C ILE A 202 -17.73 -7.86 4.97
N LYS A 203 -18.86 -8.45 4.58
CA LYS A 203 -19.90 -7.79 3.77
C LYS A 203 -20.38 -6.50 4.43
N SER A 204 -20.65 -6.51 5.73
CA SER A 204 -21.05 -5.31 6.48
C SER A 204 -19.98 -4.20 6.43
N VAL A 205 -18.70 -4.56 6.53
CA VAL A 205 -17.57 -3.60 6.46
C VAL A 205 -17.46 -3.01 5.05
N VAL A 206 -17.59 -3.84 4.02
CA VAL A 206 -17.56 -3.40 2.62
C VAL A 206 -18.71 -2.43 2.35
N ASN A 207 -19.92 -2.74 2.80
CA ASN A 207 -21.08 -1.87 2.64
C ASN A 207 -20.87 -0.50 3.32
N ARG A 208 -20.35 -0.49 4.56
CA ARG A 208 -19.97 0.75 5.25
C ARG A 208 -18.91 1.56 4.49
N ALA A 209 -17.94 0.88 3.89
CA ALA A 209 -16.90 1.52 3.08
C ALA A 209 -17.49 2.15 1.80
N LEU A 210 -18.41 1.47 1.11
CA LEU A 210 -19.06 1.98 -0.11
C LEU A 210 -19.89 3.25 0.14
N LEU A 211 -20.56 3.32 1.30
CA LEU A 211 -21.27 4.53 1.74
C LEU A 211 -20.32 5.70 2.02
N SER A 212 -19.14 5.41 2.58
CA SER A 212 -18.16 6.44 2.97
C SER A 212 -17.24 6.90 1.83
N LEU A 213 -17.04 6.04 0.83
CA LEU A 213 -16.07 6.29 -0.24
C LEU A 213 -16.69 7.07 -1.42
N PRO A 214 -15.95 8.05 -1.97
CA PRO A 214 -16.32 8.73 -3.21
C PRO A 214 -16.48 7.76 -4.38
N GLN A 215 -17.41 8.05 -5.30
CA GLN A 215 -17.78 7.16 -6.41
C GLN A 215 -16.59 6.76 -7.31
N ASN A 216 -15.67 7.70 -7.58
CA ASN A 216 -14.46 7.45 -8.37
C ASN A 216 -13.50 6.42 -7.75
N LYS A 217 -13.59 6.18 -6.44
CA LYS A 217 -12.75 5.20 -5.72
C LYS A 217 -13.46 3.86 -5.53
N ARG A 218 -14.78 3.78 -5.68
CA ARG A 218 -15.58 2.57 -5.37
C ARG A 218 -15.16 1.37 -6.22
N ILE A 219 -15.00 1.56 -7.53
CA ILE A 219 -14.59 0.46 -8.42
C ILE A 219 -13.20 -0.05 -8.04
N LYS A 220 -12.25 0.86 -7.84
CA LYS A 220 -10.90 0.49 -7.39
C LYS A 220 -10.93 -0.26 -6.05
N PHE A 221 -11.75 0.21 -5.11
CA PHE A 221 -11.92 -0.44 -3.82
C PHE A 221 -12.47 -1.87 -3.98
N LEU A 222 -13.58 -2.05 -4.71
CA LEU A 222 -14.20 -3.35 -4.95
C LEU A 222 -13.26 -4.33 -5.64
N THR A 223 -12.55 -3.90 -6.68
CA THR A 223 -11.55 -4.74 -7.36
C THR A 223 -10.44 -5.19 -6.39
N GLN A 224 -9.95 -4.30 -5.52
CA GLN A 224 -8.91 -4.66 -4.56
C GLN A 224 -9.44 -5.55 -3.43
N THR A 225 -10.67 -5.32 -2.97
CA THR A 225 -11.34 -6.21 -2.01
C THR A 225 -11.51 -7.61 -2.58
N ALA A 226 -11.96 -7.73 -3.83
CA ALA A 226 -12.08 -9.03 -4.49
C ALA A 226 -10.74 -9.77 -4.53
N ILE A 227 -9.65 -9.10 -4.97
CA ILE A 227 -8.30 -9.69 -4.97
C ILE A 227 -7.89 -10.19 -3.57
N LEU A 228 -8.24 -9.46 -2.50
CA LEU A 228 -7.95 -9.89 -1.13
C LEU A 228 -8.73 -11.15 -0.75
N GLU A 229 -10.01 -11.23 -1.10
CA GLU A 229 -10.85 -12.42 -0.84
C GLU A 229 -10.33 -13.66 -1.58
N PHE A 230 -9.91 -13.51 -2.84
CA PHE A 230 -9.23 -14.57 -3.59
C PHE A 230 -7.94 -15.05 -2.89
N LYS A 231 -7.14 -14.12 -2.36
CA LYS A 231 -5.89 -14.46 -1.65
C LYS A 231 -6.13 -15.15 -0.31
N CYS A 232 -7.23 -14.82 0.37
CA CYS A 232 -7.57 -15.39 1.68
C CYS A 232 -8.43 -16.66 1.59
N GLY A 233 -8.70 -17.17 0.40
CA GLY A 233 -9.40 -18.46 0.19
C GLY A 233 -10.92 -18.38 0.07
N VAL A 234 -11.51 -17.18 0.08
CA VAL A 234 -12.96 -16.97 -0.10
C VAL A 234 -13.25 -16.55 -1.55
N ALA A 235 -12.97 -17.47 -2.48
CA ALA A 235 -13.04 -17.18 -3.92
C ALA A 235 -14.45 -16.80 -4.39
N GLU A 236 -15.50 -17.44 -3.86
CA GLU A 236 -16.90 -17.19 -4.23
C GLU A 236 -17.34 -15.72 -4.01
N GLU A 237 -16.92 -15.12 -2.90
CA GLU A 237 -17.23 -13.72 -2.62
C GLU A 237 -16.45 -12.79 -3.55
N GLY A 238 -15.19 -13.12 -3.84
CA GLY A 238 -14.40 -12.43 -4.84
C GLY A 238 -15.05 -12.46 -6.23
N ARG A 239 -15.58 -13.62 -6.65
CA ARG A 239 -16.34 -13.81 -7.90
C ARG A 239 -17.58 -12.93 -7.92
N SER A 240 -18.39 -12.99 -6.86
CA SER A 240 -19.59 -12.16 -6.70
C SER A 240 -19.28 -10.66 -6.83
N ARG A 241 -18.15 -10.20 -6.26
CA ARG A 241 -17.70 -8.81 -6.40
C ARG A 241 -17.28 -8.46 -7.82
N PHE A 242 -16.54 -9.32 -8.52
CA PHE A 242 -16.18 -9.07 -9.91
C PHE A 242 -17.43 -9.04 -10.80
N GLU A 243 -18.34 -10.00 -10.64
CA GLU A 243 -19.61 -10.05 -11.38
C GLU A 243 -20.46 -8.81 -11.13
N LEU A 244 -20.51 -8.30 -9.88
CA LEU A 244 -21.20 -7.05 -9.57
C LEU A 244 -20.65 -5.88 -10.38
N ILE A 245 -19.32 -5.75 -10.47
CA ILE A 245 -18.70 -4.65 -11.23
C ILE A 245 -18.91 -4.84 -12.73
N LEU A 246 -18.80 -6.07 -13.23
CA LEU A 246 -18.92 -6.39 -14.65
C LEU A 246 -20.37 -6.28 -15.16
N ARG A 247 -21.36 -6.47 -14.27
CA ARG A 247 -22.77 -6.18 -14.56
C ARG A 247 -23.00 -4.69 -14.84
N GLU A 248 -22.36 -3.81 -14.08
CA GLU A 248 -22.46 -2.36 -14.26
C GLU A 248 -21.58 -1.86 -15.43
N TYR A 249 -20.38 -2.41 -15.60
CA TYR A 249 -19.39 -1.95 -16.57
C TYR A 249 -18.85 -3.10 -17.45
N PRO A 250 -19.68 -3.71 -18.31
CA PRO A 250 -19.30 -4.90 -19.07
C PRO A 250 -18.15 -4.67 -20.06
N LYS A 251 -18.00 -3.46 -20.61
CA LYS A 251 -16.94 -3.12 -21.59
C LYS A 251 -15.57 -2.82 -20.96
N ARG A 252 -15.46 -2.90 -19.63
CA ARG A 252 -14.26 -2.49 -18.89
C ARG A 252 -13.24 -3.64 -18.80
N THR A 253 -12.40 -3.72 -19.82
CA THR A 253 -11.47 -4.84 -20.06
C THR A 253 -10.38 -5.02 -19.00
N ASP A 254 -9.96 -3.96 -18.30
CA ASP A 254 -8.98 -4.04 -17.21
C ASP A 254 -9.48 -4.88 -16.03
N ILE A 255 -10.79 -4.91 -15.79
CA ILE A 255 -11.38 -5.69 -14.69
C ILE A 255 -11.47 -7.16 -15.07
N TRP A 256 -11.89 -7.44 -16.32
CA TRP A 256 -11.88 -8.80 -16.86
C TRP A 256 -10.50 -9.43 -16.79
N SER A 257 -9.43 -8.70 -17.12
CA SER A 257 -8.07 -9.26 -17.07
C SER A 257 -7.64 -9.59 -15.65
N VAL A 258 -7.95 -8.71 -14.68
CA VAL A 258 -7.64 -8.96 -13.28
C VAL A 258 -8.44 -10.13 -12.73
N TYR A 259 -9.71 -10.28 -13.11
CA TYR A 259 -10.56 -11.38 -12.69
C TYR A 259 -10.05 -12.72 -13.24
N LEU A 260 -9.76 -12.79 -14.54
CA LEU A 260 -9.17 -13.98 -15.16
C LEU A 260 -7.80 -14.32 -14.56
N ASP A 261 -6.96 -13.34 -14.26
CA ASP A 261 -5.70 -13.57 -13.55
C ASP A 261 -5.91 -14.21 -12.17
N GLN A 262 -6.98 -13.85 -11.43
CA GLN A 262 -7.28 -14.50 -10.16
C GLN A 262 -7.78 -15.94 -10.35
N GLU A 263 -8.64 -16.19 -11.34
CA GLU A 263 -9.17 -17.54 -11.61
C GLU A 263 -8.09 -18.48 -12.17
N ILE A 264 -7.20 -18.00 -13.03
CA ILE A 264 -6.05 -18.76 -13.54
C ILE A 264 -5.15 -19.21 -12.39
N ARG A 265 -5.01 -18.39 -11.33
CA ARG A 265 -4.25 -18.78 -10.12
C ARG A 265 -4.93 -19.88 -9.32
N LEU A 266 -6.26 -19.97 -9.32
CA LEU A 266 -7.01 -21.06 -8.68
C LEU A 266 -7.01 -22.33 -9.54
N GLY A 267 -6.95 -22.18 -10.87
CA GLY A 267 -6.83 -23.28 -11.83
C GLY A 267 -8.15 -23.94 -12.22
N ASP A 268 -9.30 -23.33 -11.92
CA ASP A 268 -10.61 -23.86 -12.30
C ASP A 268 -10.87 -23.67 -13.80
N THR A 269 -10.69 -24.74 -14.57
CA THR A 269 -10.73 -24.68 -16.03
C THR A 269 -12.11 -24.39 -16.60
N GLU A 270 -13.18 -24.77 -15.89
CA GLU A 270 -14.55 -24.57 -16.36
C GLU A 270 -14.94 -23.11 -16.23
N ILE A 271 -14.64 -22.50 -15.07
CA ILE A 271 -14.88 -21.08 -14.82
C ILE A 271 -14.04 -20.22 -15.76
N ILE A 272 -12.75 -20.55 -15.93
CA ILE A 272 -11.87 -19.80 -16.84
C ILE A 272 -12.42 -19.84 -18.27
N ARG A 273 -12.86 -21.01 -18.75
CA ARG A 273 -13.44 -21.14 -20.09
C ARG A 273 -14.72 -20.32 -20.23
N ALA A 274 -15.63 -20.42 -19.25
CA ALA A 274 -16.88 -19.66 -19.25
C ALA A 274 -16.64 -18.14 -19.26
N LEU A 275 -15.62 -17.67 -18.53
CA LEU A 275 -15.22 -16.26 -18.54
C LEU A 275 -14.65 -15.83 -19.89
N PHE A 276 -13.79 -16.64 -20.52
CA PHE A 276 -13.31 -16.34 -21.87
C PHE A 276 -14.44 -16.28 -22.90
N ASP A 277 -15.34 -17.27 -22.88
CA ASP A 277 -16.49 -17.31 -23.78
C ASP A 277 -17.34 -16.04 -23.63
N ARG A 278 -17.64 -15.62 -22.38
CA ARG A 278 -18.35 -14.36 -22.11
C ARG A 278 -17.62 -13.13 -22.63
N VAL A 279 -16.30 -13.04 -22.47
CA VAL A 279 -15.51 -11.91 -22.97
C VAL A 279 -15.52 -11.86 -24.49
N THR A 280 -15.46 -13.00 -25.17
CA THR A 280 -15.50 -13.04 -26.64
C THR A 280 -16.87 -12.64 -27.21
N CYS A 281 -17.95 -12.85 -26.44
CA CYS A 281 -19.29 -12.39 -26.79
C CYS A 281 -19.48 -10.88 -26.58
N LEU A 282 -18.57 -10.20 -25.87
CA LEU A 282 -18.61 -8.74 -25.75
C LEU A 282 -18.14 -8.12 -27.08
N SER A 283 -18.97 -7.26 -27.66
CA SER A 283 -18.60 -6.45 -28.83
C SER A 283 -17.57 -5.38 -28.44
N LEU A 284 -16.32 -5.80 -28.27
CA LEU A 284 -15.18 -4.94 -27.95
C LEU A 284 -14.51 -4.43 -29.23
N PRO A 285 -13.84 -3.26 -29.18
CA PRO A 285 -13.05 -2.77 -30.31
C PRO A 285 -11.99 -3.79 -30.76
N PRO A 286 -11.69 -3.90 -32.07
CA PRO A 286 -10.81 -4.93 -32.63
C PRO A 286 -9.43 -5.00 -31.96
N ARG A 287 -8.88 -3.86 -31.55
CA ARG A 287 -7.60 -3.78 -30.82
C ARG A 287 -7.63 -4.54 -29.49
N LYS A 288 -8.73 -4.42 -28.74
CA LYS A 288 -8.89 -5.11 -27.45
C LYS A 288 -9.20 -6.59 -27.66
N MET A 289 -10.05 -6.92 -28.64
CA MET A 289 -10.33 -8.32 -29.02
C MET A 289 -9.06 -9.08 -29.39
N LYS A 290 -8.15 -8.44 -30.13
CA LYS A 290 -6.85 -9.05 -30.47
C LYS A 290 -6.04 -9.43 -29.23
N VAL A 291 -5.98 -8.56 -28.21
CA VAL A 291 -5.28 -8.85 -26.95
C VAL A 291 -5.91 -10.04 -26.23
N TRP A 292 -7.24 -10.10 -26.20
CA TRP A 292 -7.99 -11.21 -25.60
C TRP A 292 -7.77 -12.54 -26.32
N LEU A 293 -7.82 -12.56 -27.65
CA LEU A 293 -7.55 -13.77 -28.43
C LEU A 293 -6.12 -14.27 -28.23
N ILE A 294 -5.14 -13.36 -28.14
CA ILE A 294 -3.75 -13.73 -27.81
C ILE A 294 -3.68 -14.33 -26.41
N LEU A 295 -4.39 -13.75 -25.43
CA LEU A 295 -4.43 -14.26 -24.07
C LEU A 295 -5.08 -15.65 -23.98
N CYS A 296 -6.18 -15.90 -24.69
CA CYS A 296 -6.82 -17.21 -24.79
C CYS A 296 -5.83 -18.25 -25.37
N VAL A 297 -5.17 -17.92 -26.48
CA VAL A 297 -4.21 -18.83 -27.14
C VAL A 297 -3.00 -19.10 -26.24
N PHE A 298 -2.51 -18.09 -25.52
CA PHE A 298 -1.42 -18.25 -24.56
C PHE A 298 -1.81 -19.21 -23.43
N TYR A 299 -3.02 -19.04 -22.86
CA TYR A 299 -3.54 -19.95 -21.84
C TYR A 299 -3.69 -21.40 -22.36
N SER A 300 -4.25 -21.60 -23.56
CA SER A 300 -4.33 -22.92 -24.19
C SER A 300 -2.96 -23.55 -24.42
N LYS A 301 -1.95 -22.76 -24.80
CA LYS A 301 -0.56 -23.23 -24.97
C LYS A 301 0.14 -23.57 -23.65
N LEU A 302 -0.09 -22.77 -22.60
CA LEU A 302 0.45 -23.05 -21.26
C LEU A 302 -0.06 -24.42 -20.76
N LYS A 303 -1.35 -24.71 -20.98
CA LYS A 303 -1.97 -26.00 -20.64
C LYS A 303 -1.40 -27.16 -21.46
N SER A 304 -1.12 -26.97 -22.76
CA SER A 304 -0.51 -28.02 -23.60
C SER A 304 0.96 -28.31 -23.28
N HIS A 305 1.68 -27.36 -22.67
CA HIS A 305 3.07 -27.57 -22.22
C HIS A 305 3.18 -28.08 -20.77
N LEU A 306 2.13 -27.94 -19.94
CA LEU A 306 2.09 -28.49 -18.58
C LEU A 306 1.89 -30.03 -18.52
N SER A 307 1.74 -30.72 -19.67
CA SER A 307 1.76 -32.18 -19.75
C SER A 307 3.17 -32.79 -19.84
N LEU A 308 4.23 -31.98 -19.75
CA LEU A 308 5.61 -32.45 -19.56
C LEU A 308 6.21 -31.85 -18.27
N PRO A 309 6.92 -32.65 -17.45
CA PRO A 309 7.30 -32.25 -16.10
C PRO A 309 8.58 -31.40 -16.12
N LEU A 310 8.46 -30.11 -16.38
CA LEU A 310 9.55 -29.14 -16.16
C LEU A 310 9.01 -27.84 -15.57
N LEU A 311 8.67 -27.91 -14.29
CA LEU A 311 8.18 -26.80 -13.47
C LEU A 311 9.34 -26.05 -12.77
N SER A 312 10.50 -25.89 -13.42
CA SER A 312 11.65 -25.23 -12.80
C SER A 312 12.32 -24.13 -13.60
N VAL A 313 11.95 -23.87 -14.86
CA VAL A 313 12.59 -22.80 -15.63
C VAL A 313 11.59 -22.17 -16.59
N LEU A 314 10.96 -21.07 -16.18
CA LEU A 314 10.64 -19.89 -17.00
C LEU A 314 9.90 -18.84 -16.14
N PRO A 315 10.19 -17.54 -16.31
CA PRO A 315 9.83 -16.50 -15.35
C PRO A 315 8.34 -16.18 -15.41
N CYS A 316 7.72 -16.05 -14.24
CA CYS A 316 6.40 -15.47 -14.02
C CYS A 316 6.30 -14.05 -14.60
N ILE A 317 5.99 -13.92 -15.88
CA ILE A 317 5.52 -12.66 -16.45
C ILE A 317 4.05 -12.53 -16.06
N SER A 318 3.82 -11.97 -14.87
CA SER A 318 2.48 -11.51 -14.49
C SER A 318 1.96 -10.55 -15.56
N LEU A 319 0.74 -10.81 -16.07
CA LEU A 319 0.03 -9.95 -17.03
C LEU A 319 -0.17 -8.50 -16.50
N ALA A 320 0.01 -8.29 -15.18
CA ALA A 320 0.10 -6.99 -14.55
C ALA A 320 1.29 -6.12 -15.03
N SER A 321 2.33 -6.72 -15.61
CA SER A 321 3.46 -5.96 -16.20
C SER A 321 3.13 -5.34 -17.56
N ILE A 322 2.11 -5.84 -18.27
CA ILE A 322 1.71 -5.30 -19.58
C ILE A 322 0.72 -4.13 -19.43
N TYR A 323 -0.05 -4.10 -18.34
CA TYR A 323 -0.93 -2.98 -18.00
C TYR A 323 -0.56 -2.48 -16.60
N SER A 324 0.26 -1.43 -16.54
CA SER A 324 0.82 -0.85 -15.31
C SER A 324 -0.21 -0.63 -14.19
N LEU A 325 -0.38 -1.63 -13.36
CA LEU A 325 -0.92 -1.58 -12.02
C LEU A 325 0.05 -2.41 -11.17
N SER A 326 1.13 -1.77 -10.74
CA SER A 326 2.11 -2.38 -9.85
C SER A 326 1.41 -2.88 -8.57
N PRO A 327 1.47 -4.18 -8.26
CA PRO A 327 0.88 -4.73 -7.03
C PRO A 327 1.74 -4.48 -5.77
N TRP A 328 2.85 -3.77 -5.90
CA TRP A 328 3.82 -3.54 -4.83
C TRP A 328 4.16 -2.05 -4.74
N ASP A 329 3.33 -1.32 -4.00
CA ASP A 329 3.63 -0.01 -3.41
C ASP A 329 2.65 0.11 -2.22
N TYR A 330 2.93 -0.64 -1.16
CA TYR A 330 2.18 -0.56 0.10
C TYR A 330 3.06 -0.23 1.29
#